data_AF-A0A1Z5HR28-F1
#
_entry.id   AF-A0A1Z5HR28-F1
#
_cell.length_a   1.000
_cell.length_b   1.000
_cell.length_c   1.000
_cell.angle_alpha   90.00
_cell.angle_beta   90.00
_cell.angle_gamma   90.00
#
_symmetry.space_group_name_H-M   'P 1'
#
loop_
_entity.id
_entity.type
_entity.pdbx_description
1 polymer ?
#
loop_
_entity_poly.entity_id
_entity_poly.type
_entity_poly.pdbx_seq_one_letter_code
_entity_poly.pdbx_strand_id
1 'polypeptide(L)'
;MSKGKLKKVFPGGNTCRGFYSFYDYIIEPDATRIFVIKGGPGVGKSTFMRKIGEAMIERGFDVEFHCCSSDNGSLDGVVIPAIGVAMIDGTAPHRVVSTQKNSGQAFEVVVFK
;
A
#
# COMPACT_ATOMS: atom_id res chain seq x y z
N MET A 1 21.50 13.85 -6.79
CA MET A 1 20.20 13.51 -7.40
C MET A 1 19.11 14.23 -6.62
N SER A 2 18.06 14.72 -7.27
CA SER A 2 16.90 15.28 -6.56
C SER A 2 16.12 14.17 -5.85
N LYS A 3 15.67 14.41 -4.62
CA LYS A 3 14.76 13.49 -3.94
C LYS A 3 13.41 13.42 -4.68
N GLY A 4 12.77 12.26 -4.59
CA GLY A 4 11.40 12.09 -5.08
C GLY A 4 10.39 12.85 -4.23
N LYS A 5 9.15 12.94 -4.72
CA LYS A 5 8.03 13.58 -4.02
C LYS A 5 7.24 12.54 -3.24
N LEU A 6 6.77 12.96 -2.07
CA LEU A 6 5.82 12.20 -1.27
C LEU A 6 4.41 12.76 -1.47
N LYS A 7 3.48 11.91 -1.86
CA LYS A 7 2.04 12.18 -1.85
C LYS A 7 1.40 11.35 -0.74
N LYS A 8 0.54 11.96 0.08
CA LYS A 8 -0.28 11.24 1.07
C LYS A 8 -1.71 11.13 0.54
N VAL A 9 -2.25 9.93 0.60
CA VAL A 9 -3.59 9.57 0.14
C VAL A 9 -4.36 8.97 1.30
N PHE A 10 -5.64 9.30 1.40
CA PHE A 10 -6.53 8.83 2.47
C PHE A 10 -7.67 8.03 1.83
N PRO A 11 -7.43 6.74 1.52
CA PRO A 11 -8.37 5.94 0.74
C PRO A 11 -9.62 5.50 1.53
N GLY A 12 -9.63 5.57 2.86
CA GLY A 12 -10.77 5.18 3.68
C GLY A 12 -11.22 6.28 4.63
N GLY A 13 -12.51 6.33 4.93
CA GLY A 13 -13.07 7.26 5.90
C GLY A 13 -14.43 6.84 6.44
N ASN A 14 -14.73 7.25 7.66
CA ASN A 14 -16.06 7.08 8.27
C ASN A 14 -16.97 8.23 7.86
N THR A 15 -18.10 7.91 7.23
CA THR A 15 -19.09 8.88 6.73
C THR A 15 -20.43 8.70 7.44
N CYS A 16 -21.37 9.62 7.22
CA CYS A 16 -22.75 9.46 7.71
C CYS A 16 -23.48 8.23 7.14
N ARG A 17 -22.93 7.59 6.09
CA ARG A 17 -23.45 6.35 5.48
C ARG A 17 -22.66 5.10 5.89
N GLY A 18 -21.75 5.24 6.87
CA GLY A 18 -20.83 4.18 7.28
C GLY A 18 -19.43 4.33 6.66
N PHE A 19 -18.64 3.27 6.74
CA PHE A 19 -17.28 3.23 6.20
C PHE A 19 -17.30 3.26 4.67
N TYR A 20 -16.58 4.21 4.08
CA TYR A 20 -16.39 4.33 2.64
C TYR A 20 -14.90 4.13 2.30
N SER A 21 -14.63 3.36 1.25
CA SER A 21 -13.28 2.87 0.92
C SER A 21 -13.01 2.98 -0.58
N PHE A 22 -11.84 3.50 -0.92
CA PHE A 22 -11.22 3.55 -2.25
C PHE A 22 -10.01 2.61 -2.34
N TYR A 23 -9.91 1.61 -1.47
CA TYR A 23 -8.75 0.70 -1.44
C TYR A 23 -8.60 -0.11 -2.74
N ASP A 24 -9.68 -0.33 -3.49
CA ASP A 24 -9.67 -0.99 -4.80
C ASP A 24 -8.93 -0.15 -5.87
N TYR A 25 -8.68 1.13 -5.63
CA TYR A 25 -8.02 2.07 -6.54
C TYR A 25 -6.60 2.43 -6.08
N ILE A 26 -6.02 1.66 -5.15
CA ILE A 26 -4.66 1.94 -4.65
C ILE A 26 -3.63 1.74 -5.76
N ILE A 27 -3.78 0.70 -6.58
CA ILE A 27 -2.92 0.46 -7.72
C ILE A 27 -3.73 -0.01 -8.92
N GLU A 28 -3.30 0.42 -10.10
CA GLU A 28 -3.92 0.04 -11.35
C GLU A 28 -3.82 -1.49 -11.61
N PRO A 29 -4.78 -2.07 -12.34
CA PRO A 29 -4.80 -3.50 -12.65
C PRO A 29 -3.61 -4.02 -13.47
N ASP A 30 -2.75 -3.14 -13.99
CA ASP A 30 -1.56 -3.45 -14.77
C ASP A 30 -0.24 -3.30 -13.97
N ALA A 31 -0.32 -3.20 -12.64
CA ALA A 31 0.83 -3.18 -11.74
C ALA A 31 1.90 -4.23 -12.12
N THR A 32 3.17 -3.84 -12.11
CA THR A 32 4.31 -4.74 -12.31
C THR A 32 4.41 -5.78 -11.20
N ARG A 33 4.25 -5.35 -9.94
CA ARG A 33 4.38 -6.23 -8.76
C ARG A 33 3.59 -5.70 -7.57
N ILE A 34 2.89 -6.59 -6.89
CA ILE A 34 2.11 -6.30 -5.69
C ILE A 34 2.61 -7.17 -4.54
N PHE A 35 3.05 -6.52 -3.46
CA PHE A 35 3.40 -7.15 -2.20
C PHE A 35 2.22 -7.05 -1.23
N VAL A 36 1.69 -8.18 -0.81
CA VAL A 36 0.66 -8.23 0.23
C VAL A 36 1.34 -8.48 1.57
N ILE A 37 1.29 -7.49 2.45
CA ILE A 37 1.92 -7.50 3.77
C ILE A 37 0.91 -8.01 4.79
N LYS A 38 1.11 -9.22 5.31
CA LYS A 38 0.22 -9.84 6.32
C LYS A 38 0.91 -9.91 7.67
N GLY A 39 0.14 -9.79 8.74
CA GLY A 39 0.62 -9.94 10.11
C GLY A 39 -0.34 -9.34 11.13
N GLY A 40 -0.14 -9.65 12.41
CA GLY A 40 -0.97 -9.12 13.50
C GLY A 40 -0.89 -7.59 13.67
N PRO A 41 -1.75 -6.98 14.49
CA PRO A 41 -1.56 -5.60 14.92
C PRO A 41 -0.21 -5.45 15.64
N GLY A 42 0.50 -4.33 15.42
CA GLY A 42 1.75 -4.04 16.13
C GLY A 42 3.01 -4.75 15.64
N VAL A 43 2.93 -5.69 14.68
CA VAL A 43 4.12 -6.44 14.16
C VAL A 43 5.03 -5.63 13.23
N GLY A 44 4.79 -4.32 13.09
CA GLY A 44 5.65 -3.42 12.32
C GLY A 44 5.37 -3.31 10.81
N LYS A 45 4.20 -3.76 10.31
CA LYS A 45 3.82 -3.66 8.89
C LYS A 45 3.93 -2.24 8.32
N SER A 46 3.28 -1.28 8.99
CA SER A 46 3.31 0.15 8.62
C SER A 46 4.73 0.71 8.64
N THR A 47 5.51 0.38 9.67
CA THR A 47 6.92 0.78 9.78
C THR A 47 7.77 0.23 8.63
N PHE A 48 7.55 -1.03 8.25
CA PHE A 48 8.23 -1.65 7.12
C PHE A 48 7.91 -0.94 5.81
N MET A 49 6.62 -0.73 5.50
CA MET A 49 6.19 -0.02 4.30
C MET A 49 6.75 1.42 4.27
N ARG A 50 6.69 2.14 5.40
CA ARG A 50 7.24 3.49 5.54
C ARG A 50 8.74 3.53 5.21
N LYS A 51 9.53 2.62 5.79
CA LYS A 51 10.99 2.54 5.55
C LYS A 51 11.32 2.29 4.09
N ILE A 52 10.57 1.40 3.42
CA ILE A 52 10.76 1.15 1.98
C ILE A 52 10.41 2.41 1.17
N GLY A 53 9.28 3.05 1.46
CA GLY A 53 8.87 4.27 0.77
C GLY A 53 9.85 5.43 0.94
N GLU A 54 10.34 5.65 2.16
CA GLU A 54 11.38 6.66 2.45
C GLU A 54 12.67 6.36 1.67
N ALA A 55 13.13 5.11 1.65
CA ALA A 55 14.30 4.71 0.87
C ALA A 55 14.12 4.94 -0.64
N MET A 56 12.90 4.77 -1.17
CA MET A 56 12.60 5.03 -2.58
C MET A 56 12.57 6.52 -2.91
N ILE A 57 12.04 7.35 -2.01
CA ILE A 57 12.10 8.82 -2.12
C ILE A 57 13.55 9.29 -2.17
N GLU A 58 14.42 8.75 -1.30
CA GLU A 58 15.85 9.07 -1.29
C GLU A 58 16.57 8.69 -2.59
N ARG A 59 16.10 7.64 -3.27
CA ARG A 59 16.57 7.20 -4.58
C ARG A 59 16.00 8.00 -5.75
N GLY A 60 15.13 8.99 -5.48
CA GLY A 60 14.56 9.87 -6.51
C GLY A 60 13.22 9.40 -7.08
N PHE A 61 12.59 8.38 -6.51
CA PHE A 61 11.27 7.92 -6.95
C PHE A 61 10.16 8.68 -6.24
N ASP A 62 9.13 9.07 -6.98
CA ASP A 62 7.89 9.56 -6.40
C ASP A 62 7.15 8.40 -5.72
N VAL A 63 6.56 8.66 -4.56
CA VAL A 63 5.93 7.65 -3.71
C VAL A 63 4.60 8.17 -3.18
N GLU A 64 3.60 7.28 -3.18
CA GLU A 64 2.30 7.52 -2.54
C GLU A 64 2.19 6.71 -1.23
N PHE A 65 1.87 7.40 -0.14
CA PHE A 65 1.55 6.80 1.15
C PHE A 65 0.04 6.76 1.33
N HIS A 66 -0.51 5.55 1.42
CA HIS A 66 -1.92 5.31 1.68
C HIS A 66 -2.12 5.16 3.19
N CYS A 67 -2.67 6.21 3.80
CA CYS A 67 -2.87 6.31 5.25
C CYS A 67 -4.01 5.41 5.72
N CYS A 68 -3.83 4.79 6.88
CA CYS A 68 -4.86 3.97 7.51
C CYS A 68 -6.02 4.84 7.99
N SER A 69 -7.26 4.42 7.69
CA SER A 69 -8.46 5.14 8.13
C SER A 69 -8.71 5.07 9.64
N SER A 70 -8.11 4.09 10.31
CA SER A 70 -8.31 3.82 11.74
C SER A 70 -7.16 4.32 12.62
N ASP A 71 -6.00 4.61 12.03
CA ASP A 71 -4.81 5.11 12.72
C ASP A 71 -4.04 6.09 11.82
N ASN A 72 -4.09 7.38 12.17
CA ASN A 72 -3.42 8.47 11.45
C ASN A 72 -1.89 8.28 11.32
N GLY A 73 -1.27 7.51 12.23
CA GLY A 73 0.16 7.21 12.21
C GLY A 73 0.51 5.98 11.37
N SER A 74 -0.49 5.21 10.91
CA SER A 74 -0.29 3.96 10.19
C SER A 74 -0.46 4.11 8.68
N LEU A 75 0.19 3.22 7.93
CA LEU A 75 0.03 3.07 6.50
C LEU A 75 -0.64 1.72 6.23
N ASP A 76 -1.60 1.73 5.31
CA ASP A 76 -2.19 0.51 4.74
C ASP A 76 -1.63 0.20 3.35
N GLY A 77 -0.88 1.14 2.76
CA GLY A 77 -0.19 0.87 1.50
C GLY A 77 0.84 1.91 1.11
N VAL A 78 1.72 1.51 0.22
CA VAL A 78 2.74 2.33 -0.43
C VAL A 78 2.79 1.99 -1.90
N VAL A 79 2.77 3.01 -2.76
CA VAL A 79 2.83 2.85 -4.22
C VAL A 79 4.01 3.63 -4.77
N ILE A 80 4.72 3.02 -5.73
CA ILE A 80 5.84 3.62 -6.43
C ILE A 80 5.47 3.62 -7.93
N PRO A 81 4.79 4.68 -8.42
CA PRO A 81 4.15 4.66 -9.73
C PRO A 81 5.13 4.41 -10.88
N ALA A 82 6.32 5.01 -10.82
CA ALA A 82 7.32 4.94 -11.89
C ALA A 82 7.79 3.51 -12.22
N ILE A 83 7.62 2.55 -11.30
CA ILE A 83 7.99 1.14 -11.51
C ILE A 83 6.79 0.18 -11.40
N GLY A 84 5.58 0.72 -11.19
CA GLY A 84 4.36 -0.09 -11.05
C GLY A 84 4.40 -1.04 -9.85
N VAL A 85 5.01 -0.65 -8.73
CA VAL A 85 5.12 -1.49 -7.54
C VAL A 85 4.22 -0.96 -6.43
N ALA A 86 3.44 -1.84 -5.81
CA ALA A 86 2.69 -1.54 -4.59
C ALA A 86 3.01 -2.52 -3.45
N MET A 87 2.95 -2.00 -2.24
CA MET A 87 2.89 -2.77 -1.00
C MET A 87 1.57 -2.44 -0.31
N ILE A 88 0.79 -3.44 0.06
CA ILE A 88 -0.55 -3.23 0.63
C ILE A 88 -0.74 -4.13 1.86
N ASP A 89 -1.30 -3.60 2.92
CA ASP A 89 -1.70 -4.37 4.11
C ASP A 89 -2.81 -5.36 3.72
N GLY A 90 -2.56 -6.65 3.94
CA GLY A 90 -3.50 -7.74 3.68
C GLY A 90 -4.35 -8.13 4.88
N THR A 91 -4.35 -7.34 5.96
CA THR A 91 -5.24 -7.54 7.12
C THR A 91 -6.69 -7.29 6.67
N ALA A 92 -7.66 -8.11 7.10
CA ALA A 92 -9.07 -7.84 6.82
C ALA A 92 -9.45 -6.42 7.30
N PRO A 93 -10.16 -5.59 6.51
CA PRO A 93 -11.01 -5.91 5.34
C PRO A 93 -10.32 -5.79 3.97
N HIS A 94 -8.99 -5.58 3.89
CA HIS A 94 -8.25 -5.36 2.66
C HIS A 94 -8.11 -6.65 1.83
N ARG A 95 -9.21 -7.08 1.20
CA ARG A 95 -9.21 -8.15 0.20
C ARG A 95 -8.72 -7.58 -1.13
N VAL A 96 -7.42 -7.32 -1.23
CA VAL A 96 -6.76 -7.16 -2.53
C VAL A 96 -6.76 -8.53 -3.20
N VAL A 97 -7.87 -8.81 -3.86
CA VAL A 97 -7.99 -9.68 -5.02
C VAL A 97 -7.13 -10.95 -4.96
N SER A 98 -7.63 -12.00 -4.31
CA SER A 98 -7.17 -13.38 -4.60
C SER A 98 -7.85 -13.97 -5.84
N THR A 99 -8.43 -13.15 -6.72
CA THR A 99 -9.29 -13.62 -7.82
C THR A 99 -9.02 -13.05 -9.22
N GLN A 100 -7.95 -12.28 -9.46
CA GLN A 100 -7.54 -11.98 -10.83
C GLN A 100 -6.13 -12.50 -11.11
N LYS A 101 -6.10 -13.76 -11.56
CA LYS A 101 -5.02 -14.29 -12.39
C LYS A 101 -5.02 -13.52 -13.71
N ASN A 102 -4.45 -12.31 -13.74
CA ASN A 102 -3.91 -11.77 -14.98
C ASN A 102 -2.47 -12.29 -15.11
N SER A 103 -2.20 -12.95 -16.23
CA SER A 103 -1.06 -13.84 -16.50
C SER A 103 0.32 -13.17 -16.60
N GLY A 104 0.54 -12.06 -15.90
CA GLY A 104 1.82 -11.32 -15.87
C GLY A 104 2.13 -10.58 -14.57
N GLN A 105 1.20 -10.54 -13.61
CA GLN A 105 1.42 -9.87 -12.31
C GLN A 105 2.13 -10.79 -11.32
N ALA A 106 3.25 -10.31 -10.77
CA ALA A 106 3.89 -10.96 -9.64
C ALA A 106 3.20 -10.54 -8.34
N PHE A 107 2.56 -11.50 -7.67
CA PHE A 107 2.02 -11.35 -6.33
C PHE A 107 2.95 -12.02 -5.32
N GLU A 108 3.40 -11.26 -4.33
CA GLU A 108 4.25 -11.79 -3.26
C GLU A 108 3.59 -11.55 -1.90
N VAL A 109 3.50 -12.59 -1.08
CA VAL A 109 2.94 -12.49 0.28
C VAL A 109 4.11 -12.44 1.27
N VAL A 110 4.21 -11.33 2.00
CA VAL A 110 5.20 -11.17 3.07
C VAL A 110 4.48 -11.31 4.40
N VAL A 111 4.85 -12.32 5.19
CA VAL A 111 4.22 -12.59 6.50
C VAL A 111 5.14 -12.13 7.62
N PHE A 112 4.66 -11.19 8.43
CA PHE A 112 5.30 -10.72 9.65
C PHE A 112 4.78 -11.56 10.82
N LYS A 113 5.71 -12.19 11.55
CA LYS A 113 5.44 -12.95 12.78
C LYS A 113 5.74 -12.09 13.99
#